data_AF-A0A7V2PG80-F1
#
_entry.id   AF-A0A7V2PG80-F1
#
_cell.length_a   1.000
_cell.length_b   1.000
_cell.length_c   1.000
_cell.angle_alpha   90.00
_cell.angle_beta   90.00
_cell.angle_gamma   90.00
#
_symmetry.space_group_name_H-M   'P 1'
#
loop_
_entity.id
_entity.type
_entity.pdbx_description
1 polymer ?
#
loop_
_entity_poly.entity_id
_entity_poly.type
_entity_poly.pdbx_seq_one_letter_code
_entity_poly.pdbx_strand_id
1 'polypeptide(L)' 'MEIKPVKRGIGPAGKVLKDMLEEKERLFQQTGYYYGLKELRLAKEDPLRL' A
#
# COMPACT_ATOMS: atom_id res chain seq x y z
N MET A 1 34.05 -0.20 13.57
CA MET A 1 32.94 -0.98 12.98
C MET A 1 31.98 0.03 12.37
N GLU A 2 31.93 0.15 11.04
CA GLU A 2 31.02 1.10 10.38
C GLU A 2 29.58 0.57 10.46
N ILE A 3 28.70 1.33 11.10
CA ILE A 3 27.26 1.05 11.07
C ILE A 3 26.73 1.60 9.75
N LYS A 4 26.57 0.74 8.74
CA LYS A 4 25.88 1.14 7.51
C LYS A 4 24.40 1.38 7.82
N PRO A 5 23.82 2.54 7.45
CA PRO A 5 22.40 2.78 7.66
C PRO A 5 21.61 1.73 6.88
N VAL A 6 20.71 1.03 7.57
CA VAL A 6 19.73 0.14 6.93
C VAL A 6 18.89 1.03 6.01
N LYS A 7 18.99 0.82 4.70
CA LYS A 7 18.19 1.56 3.73
C LYS A 7 16.72 1.17 3.93
N ARG A 8 15.96 2.04 4.60
CA ARG A 8 14.52 1.92 4.77
C ARG A 8 13.83 2.33 3.47
N GLY A 9 12.77 1.63 3.08
CA GLY A 9 11.96 2.03 1.93
C GLY A 9 11.24 3.37 2.19
N ILE A 10 10.83 4.04 1.13
CA ILE A 10 10.17 5.36 1.19
C ILE A 10 8.65 5.25 1.39
N GLY A 11 8.10 4.05 1.36
CA GLY A 11 6.68 3.79 1.55
C GLY A 11 6.24 3.86 3.01
N PRO A 12 4.92 3.73 3.27
CA PRO A 12 4.38 3.66 4.62
C PRO A 12 5.08 2.60 5.46
N ALA A 13 5.35 2.93 6.72
CA ALA A 13 6.12 2.10 7.65
C ALA A 13 7.52 1.69 7.18
N GLY A 14 8.04 2.25 6.09
CA GLY A 14 9.34 1.91 5.51
C GLY A 14 9.30 0.86 4.40
N LYS A 15 8.13 0.58 3.82
CA LYS A 15 8.00 -0.37 2.71
C LYS A 15 8.79 0.08 1.49
N VAL A 16 9.40 -0.87 0.78
CA VAL A 16 10.05 -0.63 -0.51
C VAL A 16 8.98 -0.58 -1.61
N LEU A 17 9.21 0.24 -2.65
CA LEU A 17 8.26 0.42 -3.75
C LEU A 17 7.90 -0.90 -4.45
N LYS A 18 8.88 -1.80 -4.60
CA LYS A 18 8.68 -3.12 -5.20
C LYS A 18 7.69 -3.96 -4.39
N ASP A 19 7.86 -4.03 -3.07
CA ASP A 19 6.96 -4.77 -2.19
C ASP A 19 5.53 -4.22 -2.23
N MET A 20 5.38 -2.89 -2.29
CA MET A 20 4.07 -2.25 -2.43
C MET A 20 3.39 -2.58 -3.77
N LEU A 21 4.17 -2.66 -4.85
CA LEU A 21 3.66 -3.04 -6.17
C LEU A 21 3.22 -4.52 -6.18
N GLU A 22 4.06 -5.41 -5.66
CA GLU A 22 3.75 -6.84 -5.56
C GLU A 22 2.52 -7.08 -4.68
N GLU A 23 2.38 -6.34 -3.58
CA GLU A 23 1.19 -6.38 -2.71
C GLU A 23 -0.07 -5.94 -3.47
N LYS A 24 -0.01 -4.83 -4.21
CA LYS A 24 -1.14 -4.34 -5.03
C LYS A 24 -1.58 -5.39 -6.05
N GLU A 25 -0.63 -5.98 -6.76
CA GLU A 25 -0.90 -7.00 -7.79
C GLU A 25 -1.50 -8.26 -7.19
N ARG A 26 -0.92 -8.76 -6.08
CA ARG A 26 -1.45 -9.91 -5.35
C ARG A 26 -2.88 -9.66 -4.88
N LEU A 27 -3.17 -8.50 -4.29
CA LEU A 27 -4.52 -8.16 -3.82
C LEU A 27 -5.52 -8.08 -4.99
N PHE A 28 -5.10 -7.51 -6.12
CA PHE A 28 -5.94 -7.46 -7.32
C PHE A 28 -6.24 -8.86 -7.86
N GLN A 29 -5.23 -9.73 -8.00
CA GLN A 29 -5.43 -11.10 -8.46
C GLN A 29 -6.36 -11.91 -7.54
N GLN A 30 -6.25 -11.71 -6.22
CA GLN A 30 -7.05 -12.46 -5.25
C GLN A 30 -8.50 -11.99 -5.15
N THR A 31 -8.77 -10.72 -5.42
CA THR A 31 -10.06 -10.10 -5.10
C THR A 31 -10.80 -9.56 -6.32
N GLY A 32 -10.09 -9.30 -7.42
CA GLY A 32 -10.60 -8.55 -8.57
C GLY A 32 -10.73 -7.04 -8.35
N TYR A 33 -10.38 -6.53 -7.16
CA TYR A 33 -10.50 -5.11 -6.81
C TYR A 33 -9.14 -4.45 -6.64
N TYR A 34 -9.01 -3.19 -7.08
CA TYR A 34 -7.77 -2.41 -6.94
C TYR A 34 -7.39 -2.28 -5.46
N TYR A 35 -6.15 -2.66 -5.10
CA TYR A 35 -5.69 -2.80 -3.70
C TYR A 35 -6.60 -3.66 -2.80
N GLY A 36 -7.44 -4.53 -3.37
CA GLY A 36 -8.40 -5.32 -2.59
C GLY A 36 -9.58 -4.53 -2.04
N LEU A 37 -9.76 -3.28 -2.47
CA LEU A 37 -10.81 -2.38 -1.97
C LEU A 37 -12.15 -2.68 -2.65
N LYS A 38 -12.91 -3.63 -2.10
CA LYS A 38 -14.29 -3.91 -2.54
C LYS A 38 -15.22 -2.71 -2.33
N GLU A 39 -14.95 -1.90 -1.32
CA GLU A 39 -15.73 -0.72 -0.99
C GLU A 39 -14.83 0.45 -0.61
N LEU A 40 -15.20 1.67 -1.03
CA LEU A 40 -14.50 2.90 -0.68
C LEU A 40 -15.15 3.51 0.55
N ARG A 41 -14.71 3.10 1.75
CA ARG A 41 -15.29 3.54 3.02
C ARG A 41 -15.33 5.07 3.18
N LEU A 42 -14.22 5.75 2.84
CA LEU A 42 -14.16 7.22 2.91
C LEU A 42 -15.22 7.88 2.02
N ALA A 43 -15.44 7.35 0.81
CA ALA A 43 -16.47 7.87 -0.09
C ALA A 43 -17.89 7.63 0.44
N LYS A 44 -18.11 6.55 1.21
CA LYS A 44 -19.41 6.25 1.84
C LYS A 44 -19.66 7.07 3.10
N GLU A 45 -18.64 7.25 3.94
CA GLU A 45 -18.75 7.84 5.27
C GLU A 45 -18.61 9.36 5.24
N ASP A 46 -17.67 9.89 4.44
CA ASP A 46 -17.40 11.33 4.34
C ASP A 46 -16.87 11.69 2.94
N PRO A 47 -17.76 11.79 1.93
CA PRO A 47 -17.36 12.05 0.55
C PRO A 47 -16.74 13.44 0.33
N LEU A 48 -16.92 14.38 1.26
CA LEU A 48 -16.30 15.71 1.18
C LEU A 48 -14.82 15.69 1.59
N ARG A 49 -14.35 14.61 2.24
CA ARG A 49 -12.95 14.38 2.61
C ARG A 49 -12.23 13.39 1.69
N LEU A 50 -12.92 12.90 0.66
CA LEU A 50 -12.33 12.06 -0.38
C LEU A 50 -11.34 12.88 -1.23
#